data_AF-A0A8I0E259-F1
#
_entry.id   AF-A0A8I0E259-F1
#
_cell.length_a   1.000
_cell.length_b   1.000
_cell.length_c   1.000
_cell.angle_alpha   90.00
_cell.angle_beta   90.00
_cell.angle_gamma   90.00
#
_symmetry.space_group_name_H-M   'P 1'
#
loop_
_entity.id
_entity.type
_entity.pdbx_description
1 polymer ?
#
loop_
_entity_poly.entity_id
_entity_poly.type
_entity_poly.pdbx_seq_one_letter_code
_entity_poly.pdbx_strand_id
1 'polypeptide(L)'
;MEFRGLARLPLSAFPAGTLGARRFRRVRLFFAAVHAWLRLLGRLSAAAVAESPVDWTAVEQDVERLATATMRSVRLLQALEPTRWLDVEEWAVKLTFYARLMAGHPEPEISPSFFSPLAQGRGMVVENHLWRYAMDVADLQRRVDGVLRRLFAVDDPGWQRAARLVQDMPLPEVVEREGEIQAFDWQARDFAAVAVLEAPEGQRVLAPVVAPVREFWSGVRRAWAQRFTPDAVAWRRFLGRCDEEVGCRVVAVAEPTAVAWEGSVRGLDGGAPPEGAVAPGPGVWVLQEGGTWVPVASPSRVPAGAPWRQRLEDVLARIVGEGDPPARPEHCRNLEDMTVLVLGACWEAVFARLGLPGTGVAGVKSLALNPLGEVRLYCTPGAVFPSAAGKILVGAEDVRSLPLWAMLTGWLAVAGPATGPANSRGVVGHGIVDADAMHVCLYPGRHILFVEGDALTSSKRQVVVRWKAPRALQEELAAAAVILGERGFTVTRQGMVLDAWIGQGSEVAMQRALAVLGGILRGVLLGAEDWRRVVASWGRE
;
A
#
# COMPACT_ATOMS: atom_id res chain seq x y z
N MET A 1 -1.00 -6.96 -9.88
CA MET A 1 -2.28 -7.27 -10.55
C MET A 1 -2.91 -5.99 -11.09
N GLU A 2 -3.36 -5.94 -12.36
CA GLU A 2 -3.97 -4.74 -12.96
C GLU A 2 -5.49 -4.77 -12.87
N PHE A 3 -6.07 -3.86 -12.07
CA PHE A 3 -7.49 -3.52 -12.19
C PHE A 3 -7.66 -2.77 -13.51
N ARG A 4 -8.45 -3.32 -14.45
CA ARG A 4 -8.46 -2.84 -15.84
C ARG A 4 -9.55 -1.80 -16.12
N GLY A 5 -10.47 -1.52 -15.21
CA GLY A 5 -11.45 -0.45 -15.41
C GLY A 5 -12.35 -0.73 -16.62
N LEU A 6 -12.83 0.36 -17.22
CA LEU A 6 -13.45 0.41 -18.55
C LEU A 6 -12.57 -0.13 -19.71
N ALA A 7 -11.34 -0.58 -19.48
CA ALA A 7 -10.46 -1.06 -20.55
C ALA A 7 -10.92 -2.36 -21.22
N ARG A 8 -11.88 -3.07 -20.62
CA ARG A 8 -12.46 -4.31 -21.17
C ARG A 8 -13.73 -4.10 -21.98
N LEU A 9 -14.41 -2.96 -21.79
CA LEU A 9 -15.57 -2.63 -22.60
C LEU A 9 -15.09 -2.15 -23.98
N PRO A 10 -15.55 -2.76 -25.08
CA PRO A 10 -15.20 -2.28 -26.41
C PRO A 10 -15.89 -0.94 -26.66
N LEU A 11 -15.32 -0.12 -27.54
CA LEU A 11 -15.96 1.14 -27.97
C LEU A 11 -17.37 0.90 -28.55
N SER A 12 -17.60 -0.29 -29.10
CA SER A 12 -18.89 -0.75 -29.63
C SER A 12 -19.97 -0.95 -28.56
N ALA A 13 -19.61 -0.99 -27.27
CA ALA A 13 -20.59 -1.01 -26.18
C ALA A 13 -21.33 0.33 -26.04
N PHE A 14 -20.89 1.38 -26.74
CA PHE A 14 -21.50 2.71 -26.73
C PHE A 14 -22.19 3.01 -28.06
N PRO A 15 -23.30 3.79 -28.07
CA PRO A 15 -23.98 4.15 -29.30
C PRO A 15 -23.07 4.97 -30.21
N ALA A 16 -23.15 4.74 -31.53
CA ALA A 16 -22.32 5.43 -32.50
C ALA A 16 -22.44 6.96 -32.36
N GLY A 17 -21.30 7.66 -32.38
CA GLY A 17 -21.25 9.13 -32.28
C GLY A 17 -21.33 9.72 -30.85
N THR A 18 -21.65 8.93 -29.82
CA THR A 18 -21.76 9.43 -28.43
C THR A 18 -20.38 9.71 -27.81
N LEU A 19 -19.55 8.69 -27.71
CA LEU A 19 -18.27 8.72 -27.01
C LEU A 19 -17.15 8.34 -28.00
N GLY A 20 -16.67 9.33 -28.75
CA GLY A 20 -15.61 9.09 -29.75
C GLY A 20 -14.32 8.52 -29.15
N ALA A 21 -13.53 7.81 -29.96
CA ALA A 21 -12.34 7.06 -29.53
C ALA A 21 -11.34 7.86 -28.67
N ARG A 22 -11.13 9.15 -28.99
CA ARG A 22 -10.26 10.04 -28.20
C ARG A 22 -10.79 10.26 -26.78
N ARG A 23 -12.10 10.51 -26.62
CA ARG A 23 -12.74 10.68 -25.31
C ARG A 23 -12.74 9.36 -24.54
N PHE A 24 -13.07 8.26 -25.21
CA PHE A 24 -13.06 6.94 -24.59
C PHE A 24 -11.69 6.59 -24.02
N ARG A 25 -10.61 6.89 -24.77
CA ARG A 25 -9.25 6.76 -24.28
C ARG A 25 -8.98 7.62 -23.04
N ARG A 26 -9.48 8.85 -22.97
CA ARG A 26 -9.33 9.71 -21.78
C ARG A 26 -10.02 9.12 -20.56
N VAL A 27 -11.25 8.64 -20.72
CA VAL A 27 -11.98 7.98 -19.63
C VAL A 27 -11.19 6.74 -19.15
N ARG A 28 -10.63 5.93 -20.06
CA ARG A 28 -9.74 4.81 -19.66
C ARG A 28 -8.51 5.25 -18.87
N LEU A 29 -7.84 6.31 -19.31
CA LEU A 29 -6.68 6.87 -18.61
C LEU A 29 -7.07 7.44 -17.23
N PHE A 30 -8.30 7.92 -17.08
CA PHE A 30 -8.83 8.46 -15.84
C PHE A 30 -8.95 7.37 -14.77
N PHE A 31 -9.63 6.27 -15.08
CA PHE A 31 -9.73 5.14 -14.14
C PHE A 31 -8.36 4.55 -13.81
N ALA A 32 -7.45 4.45 -14.79
CA ALA A 32 -6.08 4.01 -14.52
C ALA A 32 -5.36 4.92 -13.50
N ALA A 33 -5.58 6.24 -13.57
CA ALA A 33 -5.03 7.19 -12.60
C ALA A 33 -5.65 7.01 -11.20
N VAL A 34 -6.97 6.84 -11.10
CA VAL A 34 -7.65 6.57 -9.81
C VAL A 34 -7.18 5.25 -9.19
N HIS A 35 -6.98 4.20 -9.99
CA HIS A 35 -6.46 2.92 -9.51
C HIS A 35 -5.01 3.02 -9.00
N ALA A 36 -4.18 3.81 -9.68
CA ALA A 36 -2.82 4.09 -9.20
C ALA A 36 -2.87 4.86 -7.87
N TRP A 37 -3.74 5.88 -7.78
CA TRP A 37 -3.96 6.66 -6.57
C TRP A 37 -4.32 5.77 -5.38
N LEU A 38 -5.28 4.84 -5.55
CA LEU A 38 -5.67 3.91 -4.49
C LEU A 38 -4.51 3.03 -4.01
N ARG A 39 -3.67 2.50 -4.90
CA ARG A 39 -2.52 1.69 -4.48
C ARG A 39 -1.53 2.50 -3.64
N LEU A 40 -1.22 3.73 -4.07
CA LEU A 40 -0.33 4.61 -3.34
C LEU A 40 -0.87 4.94 -1.94
N LEU A 41 -2.18 5.19 -1.84
CA LEU A 41 -2.85 5.36 -0.55
C LEU A 41 -2.73 4.11 0.32
N GLY A 42 -2.91 2.92 -0.25
CA GLY A 42 -2.72 1.65 0.47
C GLY A 42 -1.33 1.55 1.09
N ARG A 43 -0.27 1.89 0.33
CA ARG A 43 1.12 1.89 0.83
C ARG A 43 1.33 2.87 1.98
N LEU A 44 0.92 4.13 1.82
CA LEU A 44 1.09 5.16 2.86
C LEU A 44 0.32 4.84 4.13
N SER A 45 -0.92 4.36 4.00
CA SER A 45 -1.74 3.98 5.15
C SER A 45 -1.23 2.72 5.85
N ALA A 46 -0.62 1.78 5.14
CA ALA A 46 0.06 0.63 5.73
C ALA A 46 1.29 1.07 6.55
N ALA A 47 2.04 2.06 6.06
CA ALA A 47 3.20 2.59 6.75
C ALA A 47 2.85 3.24 8.10
N ALA A 48 1.68 3.86 8.23
CA ALA A 48 1.23 4.49 9.49
C ALA A 48 1.00 3.49 10.63
N VAL A 49 0.60 2.27 10.30
CA VAL A 49 0.36 1.19 11.28
C VAL A 49 1.52 0.20 11.38
N ALA A 50 2.63 0.46 10.69
CA ALA A 50 3.78 -0.44 10.67
C ALA A 50 4.48 -0.49 12.04
N GLU A 51 4.91 -1.69 12.43
CA GLU A 51 5.73 -1.89 13.63
C GLU A 51 7.20 -1.50 13.41
N SER A 52 7.62 -1.23 12.17
CA SER A 52 8.97 -0.83 11.78
C SER A 52 9.08 0.66 11.40
N PRO A 53 10.27 1.27 11.53
CA PRO A 53 10.52 2.64 11.06
C PRO A 53 10.21 2.78 9.57
N VAL A 54 9.61 3.90 9.20
CA VAL A 54 9.23 4.19 7.81
C VAL A 54 10.35 4.91 7.08
N ASP A 55 10.57 4.51 5.83
CA ASP A 55 11.42 5.23 4.89
C ASP A 55 10.74 6.53 4.45
N TRP A 56 11.19 7.66 5.01
CA TRP A 56 10.57 8.96 4.75
C TRP A 56 10.71 9.40 3.28
N THR A 57 11.81 9.03 2.63
CA THR A 57 12.00 9.28 1.19
C THR A 57 10.95 8.54 0.37
N ALA A 58 10.61 7.31 0.76
CA ALA A 58 9.53 6.57 0.12
C ALA A 58 8.16 7.23 0.37
N VAL A 59 7.91 7.78 1.57
CA VAL A 59 6.69 8.55 1.87
C VAL A 59 6.58 9.76 0.96
N GLU A 60 7.62 10.58 0.84
CA GLU A 60 7.65 11.76 -0.04
C GLU A 60 7.38 11.40 -1.49
N GLN A 61 8.05 10.35 -1.99
CA GLN A 61 7.85 9.86 -3.36
C GLN A 61 6.41 9.39 -3.58
N ASP A 62 5.81 8.71 -2.60
CA ASP A 62 4.43 8.22 -2.70
C ASP A 62 3.42 9.37 -2.66
N VAL A 63 3.67 10.41 -1.85
CA VAL A 63 2.87 11.64 -1.84
C VAL A 63 2.99 12.41 -3.15
N GLU A 64 4.19 12.51 -3.72
CA GLU A 64 4.41 13.16 -5.02
C GLU A 64 3.68 12.41 -6.15
N ARG A 65 3.72 11.07 -6.12
CA ARG A 65 2.99 10.23 -7.07
C ARG A 65 1.48 10.36 -6.91
N LEU A 66 0.98 10.47 -5.67
CA LEU A 66 -0.43 10.73 -5.38
C LEU A 66 -0.87 12.08 -5.94
N ALA A 67 -0.10 13.14 -5.66
CA ALA A 67 -0.35 14.48 -6.19
C ALA A 67 -0.40 14.49 -7.72
N THR A 68 0.57 13.82 -8.36
CA THR A 68 0.61 13.65 -9.81
C THR A 68 -0.62 12.90 -10.34
N ALA A 69 -1.04 11.82 -9.67
CA ALA A 69 -2.23 11.06 -10.05
C ALA A 69 -3.51 11.90 -9.92
N THR A 70 -3.67 12.67 -8.83
CA THR A 70 -4.81 13.58 -8.63
C THR A 70 -4.86 14.66 -9.71
N MET A 71 -3.75 15.33 -9.99
CA MET A 71 -3.66 16.34 -11.05
C MET A 71 -3.96 15.76 -12.44
N ARG A 72 -3.48 14.54 -12.71
CA ARG A 72 -3.78 13.83 -13.96
C ARG A 72 -5.28 13.57 -14.11
N SER A 73 -5.94 13.12 -13.05
CA SER A 73 -7.39 12.90 -13.02
C SER A 73 -8.17 14.20 -13.30
N VAL A 74 -7.76 15.31 -12.67
CA VAL A 74 -8.34 16.64 -12.90
C VAL A 74 -8.23 17.08 -14.36
N ARG A 75 -7.03 16.99 -14.95
CA ARG A 75 -6.81 17.39 -16.35
C ARG A 75 -7.58 16.52 -17.33
N LEU A 76 -7.76 15.24 -17.01
CA LEU A 76 -8.58 14.34 -17.81
C LEU A 76 -10.06 14.72 -17.73
N LEU A 77 -10.57 15.13 -16.57
CA LEU A 77 -11.92 15.66 -16.42
C LEU A 77 -12.10 16.97 -17.20
N GLN A 78 -11.19 17.93 -17.08
CA GLN A 78 -11.26 19.19 -17.83
C GLN A 78 -11.19 18.95 -19.35
N ALA A 79 -10.42 17.96 -19.80
CA ALA A 79 -10.41 17.57 -21.21
C ALA A 79 -11.71 16.89 -21.68
N LEU A 80 -12.56 16.41 -20.76
CA LEU A 80 -13.90 15.90 -21.04
C LEU A 80 -14.95 17.02 -20.95
N GLU A 81 -14.85 17.90 -19.95
CA GLU A 81 -15.78 18.98 -19.62
C GLU A 81 -15.03 20.31 -19.36
N PRO A 82 -14.57 21.02 -20.43
CA PRO A 82 -13.67 22.17 -20.28
C PRO A 82 -14.30 23.36 -19.56
N THR A 83 -15.60 23.59 -19.74
CA THR A 83 -16.29 24.79 -19.24
C THR A 83 -16.84 24.62 -17.83
N ARG A 84 -17.24 23.41 -17.45
CA ARG A 84 -17.90 23.12 -16.16
C ARG A 84 -16.94 23.05 -14.98
N TRP A 85 -15.67 22.77 -15.24
CA TRP A 85 -14.66 22.51 -14.21
C TRP A 85 -13.40 23.37 -14.41
N LEU A 86 -13.56 24.65 -14.71
CA LEU A 86 -12.44 25.57 -14.92
C LEU A 86 -11.57 25.70 -13.66
N ASP A 87 -12.21 25.92 -12.51
CA ASP A 87 -11.51 26.27 -11.26
C ASP A 87 -10.98 25.05 -10.49
N VAL A 88 -11.31 23.82 -10.92
CA VAL A 88 -10.94 22.61 -10.19
C VAL A 88 -9.42 22.39 -10.13
N GLU A 89 -8.68 22.85 -11.14
CA GLU A 89 -7.22 22.74 -11.17
C GLU A 89 -6.57 23.63 -10.11
N GLU A 90 -7.09 24.84 -9.88
CA GLU A 90 -6.58 25.75 -8.83
C GLU A 90 -6.66 25.09 -7.45
N TRP A 91 -7.81 24.51 -7.11
CA TRP A 91 -8.00 23.81 -5.85
C TRP A 91 -7.13 22.55 -5.75
N ALA A 92 -6.97 21.81 -6.85
CA ALA A 92 -6.08 20.64 -6.86
C ALA A 92 -4.61 21.02 -6.67
N VAL A 93 -4.15 22.13 -7.27
CA VAL A 93 -2.81 22.68 -7.04
C VAL A 93 -2.61 23.04 -5.57
N LYS A 94 -3.58 23.71 -4.95
CA LYS A 94 -3.53 24.06 -3.53
C LYS A 94 -3.44 22.83 -2.63
N LEU A 95 -4.28 21.83 -2.86
CA LEU A 95 -4.29 20.59 -2.06
C LEU A 95 -3.01 19.78 -2.24
N THR A 96 -2.49 19.67 -3.47
CA THR A 96 -1.22 18.97 -3.74
C THR A 96 -0.03 19.71 -3.14
N PHE A 97 -0.03 21.04 -3.16
CA PHE A 97 0.97 21.85 -2.45
C PHE A 97 0.97 21.53 -0.95
N TYR A 98 -0.18 21.52 -0.27
CA TYR A 98 -0.23 21.22 1.16
C TYR A 98 0.15 19.78 1.48
N ALA A 99 -0.25 18.80 0.66
CA ALA A 99 0.15 17.42 0.85
C ALA A 99 1.68 17.27 0.73
N ARG A 100 2.30 17.92 -0.27
CA ARG A 100 3.75 17.96 -0.44
C ARG A 100 4.44 18.69 0.69
N LEU A 101 3.90 19.82 1.16
CA LEU A 101 4.46 20.60 2.25
C LEU A 101 4.50 19.78 3.55
N MET A 102 3.44 19.04 3.85
CA MET A 102 3.41 18.17 5.03
C MET A 102 4.35 16.96 4.90
N ALA A 103 4.46 16.39 3.70
CA ALA A 103 5.33 15.26 3.44
C ALA A 103 6.81 15.65 3.36
N GLY A 104 7.10 16.83 2.83
CA GLY A 104 8.46 17.31 2.62
C GLY A 104 9.24 17.38 3.92
N HIS A 105 10.51 16.98 3.86
CA HIS A 105 11.49 17.15 4.92
C HIS A 105 11.35 18.57 5.51
N PRO A 106 11.13 18.71 6.84
CA PRO A 106 11.33 20.01 7.45
C PRO A 106 12.77 20.45 7.13
N GLU A 107 13.00 21.77 7.06
CA GLU A 107 14.34 22.27 7.35
C GLU A 107 14.81 21.57 8.63
N PRO A 108 16.02 21.01 8.66
CA PRO A 108 16.41 20.10 9.71
C PRO A 108 16.38 20.81 11.07
N GLU A 109 15.25 20.71 11.78
CA GLU A 109 15.24 20.67 13.22
C GLU A 109 15.93 19.35 13.57
N ILE A 110 17.26 19.44 13.71
CA ILE A 110 18.17 18.49 14.36
C ILE A 110 17.58 17.07 14.40
N SER A 111 17.69 16.39 13.24
CA SER A 111 17.51 14.96 12.89
C SER A 111 16.75 14.02 13.86
N PRO A 112 15.95 13.05 13.37
CA PRO A 112 15.67 11.85 14.17
C PRO A 112 16.99 11.24 14.65
N SER A 113 17.01 10.72 15.88
CA SER A 113 18.22 10.10 16.44
C SER A 113 18.71 9.00 15.49
N PHE A 114 19.92 9.16 14.96
CA PHE A 114 20.60 8.14 14.14
C PHE A 114 20.88 6.84 14.93
N PHE A 115 20.63 6.89 16.24
CA PHE A 115 20.97 5.88 17.22
C PHE A 115 19.74 5.54 18.07
N SER A 116 19.49 4.25 18.26
CA SER A 116 18.44 3.73 19.14
C SER A 116 19.09 2.88 20.24
N PRO A 117 18.78 3.06 21.53
CA PRO A 117 19.35 2.21 22.58
C PRO A 117 18.88 0.75 22.43
N LEU A 118 19.73 -0.20 22.83
CA LEU A 118 19.33 -1.61 22.88
C LEU A 118 18.31 -1.85 24.00
N ALA A 119 17.37 -2.78 23.77
CA ALA A 119 16.37 -3.13 24.76
C ALA A 119 16.96 -3.81 26.00
N GLN A 120 18.12 -4.46 25.84
CA GLN A 120 18.86 -5.17 26.89
C GLN A 120 20.35 -5.04 26.62
N GLY A 121 21.15 -4.96 27.68
CA GLY A 121 22.60 -4.85 27.59
C GLY A 121 23.12 -3.45 27.26
N ARG A 122 24.44 -3.32 27.16
CA ARG A 122 25.14 -2.07 26.82
C ARG A 122 25.40 -1.99 25.31
N GLY A 123 24.68 -1.12 24.61
CA GLY A 123 24.87 -0.92 23.17
C GLY A 123 23.79 -0.07 22.52
N MET A 124 23.90 0.12 21.21
CA MET A 124 22.92 0.85 20.39
C MET A 124 22.73 0.19 19.02
N VAL A 125 21.62 0.55 18.37
CA VAL A 125 21.38 0.33 16.95
C VAL A 125 21.67 1.62 16.21
N VAL A 126 22.62 1.56 15.29
CA VAL A 126 22.83 2.56 14.25
C VAL A 126 21.84 2.29 13.12
N GLU A 127 20.95 3.25 12.90
CA GLU A 127 19.79 3.07 12.03
C GLU A 127 20.13 3.17 10.53
N ASN A 128 19.31 2.52 9.70
CA ASN A 128 19.51 2.48 8.25
C ASN A 128 19.49 3.86 7.57
N HIS A 129 18.76 4.82 8.15
CA HIS A 129 18.73 6.17 7.59
C HIS A 129 20.07 6.90 7.76
N LEU A 130 20.91 6.54 8.76
CA LEU A 130 22.27 7.07 8.85
C LEU A 130 23.14 6.56 7.71
N TRP A 131 23.07 5.26 7.38
CA TRP A 131 23.80 4.68 6.26
C TRP A 131 23.53 5.42 4.95
N ARG A 132 22.24 5.67 4.65
CA ARG A 132 21.85 6.41 3.44
C ARG A 132 22.36 7.84 3.45
N TYR A 133 22.17 8.54 4.57
CA TYR A 133 22.67 9.90 4.72
C TYR A 133 24.19 9.97 4.51
N ALA A 134 24.95 9.04 5.08
CA ALA A 134 26.40 8.97 4.93
C ALA A 134 26.84 8.72 3.47
N MET A 135 26.16 7.79 2.78
CA MET A 135 26.42 7.49 1.36
C MET A 135 26.14 8.69 0.46
N ASP A 136 25.09 9.46 0.75
CA ASP A 136 24.71 10.66 0.00
C ASP A 136 25.70 11.80 0.24
N VAL A 137 26.03 12.10 1.51
CA VAL A 137 26.98 13.17 1.87
C VAL A 137 28.37 12.90 1.29
N ALA A 138 28.79 11.64 1.26
CA ALA A 138 30.10 11.25 0.73
C ALA A 138 30.12 11.05 -0.80
N ASP A 139 28.98 11.24 -1.50
CA ASP A 139 28.78 10.93 -2.93
C ASP A 139 29.36 9.55 -3.31
N LEU A 140 29.17 8.56 -2.43
CA LEU A 140 29.75 7.23 -2.58
C LEU A 140 28.89 6.29 -3.40
N GLN A 141 27.58 6.54 -3.49
CA GLN A 141 26.64 5.64 -4.19
C GLN A 141 27.08 5.36 -5.63
N ARG A 142 27.38 6.41 -6.40
CA ARG A 142 27.82 6.29 -7.80
C ARG A 142 29.13 5.51 -7.94
N ARG A 143 30.06 5.70 -6.99
CA ARG A 143 31.38 5.06 -6.99
C ARG A 143 31.26 3.58 -6.67
N VAL A 144 30.46 3.23 -5.67
CA VAL A 144 30.16 1.85 -5.28
C VAL A 144 29.45 1.14 -6.43
N ASP A 145 28.39 1.72 -7.01
CA ASP A 145 27.68 1.16 -8.16
C ASP A 145 28.60 0.92 -9.36
N GLY A 146 29.50 1.87 -9.64
CA GLY A 146 30.47 1.75 -10.72
C GLY A 146 31.42 0.56 -10.55
N VAL A 147 31.77 0.22 -9.29
CA VAL A 147 32.53 -1.00 -8.96
C VAL A 147 31.62 -2.21 -9.13
N LEU A 148 30.43 -2.21 -8.51
CA LEU A 148 29.50 -3.33 -8.49
C LEU A 148 29.05 -3.81 -9.87
N ARG A 149 28.83 -2.89 -10.81
CA ARG A 149 28.42 -3.19 -12.20
C ARG A 149 29.49 -3.94 -13.00
N ARG A 150 30.75 -3.86 -12.59
CA ARG A 150 31.88 -4.49 -13.29
C ARG A 150 32.18 -5.91 -12.78
N LEU A 151 31.51 -6.34 -11.72
CA LEU A 151 31.79 -7.61 -11.06
C LEU A 151 31.03 -8.73 -11.75
N PHE A 152 31.74 -9.57 -12.51
CA PHE A 152 31.14 -10.70 -13.22
C PHE A 152 31.20 -12.00 -12.42
N ALA A 153 32.14 -12.14 -11.49
CA ALA A 153 32.36 -13.33 -10.67
C ALA A 153 32.29 -13.04 -9.16
N VAL A 154 31.98 -14.07 -8.36
CA VAL A 154 31.90 -14.00 -6.89
C VAL A 154 33.28 -13.75 -6.27
N ASP A 155 34.37 -14.22 -6.91
CA ASP A 155 35.75 -14.08 -6.43
C ASP A 155 36.47 -12.81 -6.91
N ASP A 156 35.74 -11.86 -7.52
CA ASP A 156 36.33 -10.64 -8.07
C ASP A 156 36.87 -9.71 -6.95
N PRO A 157 38.15 -9.31 -6.95
CA PRO A 157 38.71 -8.47 -5.90
C PRO A 157 38.06 -7.09 -5.81
N GLY A 158 37.26 -6.68 -6.80
CA GLY A 158 36.52 -5.41 -6.76
C GLY A 158 35.52 -5.32 -5.59
N TRP A 159 35.08 -6.44 -5.00
CA TRP A 159 34.34 -6.46 -3.74
C TRP A 159 35.10 -5.75 -2.61
N GLN A 160 36.42 -6.02 -2.49
CA GLN A 160 37.27 -5.39 -1.49
C GLN A 160 37.43 -3.89 -1.73
N ARG A 161 37.39 -3.46 -3.00
CA ARG A 161 37.44 -2.04 -3.34
C ARG A 161 36.18 -1.30 -2.87
N ALA A 162 35.00 -1.87 -3.06
CA ALA A 162 33.75 -1.30 -2.55
C ALA A 162 33.73 -1.26 -1.01
N ALA A 163 34.20 -2.32 -0.35
CA ALA A 163 34.34 -2.36 1.11
C ALA A 163 35.27 -1.26 1.64
N ARG A 164 36.44 -1.04 1.01
CA ARG A 164 37.38 0.03 1.41
C ARG A 164 36.80 1.43 1.26
N LEU A 165 36.06 1.70 0.18
CA LEU A 165 35.38 2.99 -0.01
C LEU A 165 34.46 3.34 1.16
N VAL A 166 33.82 2.34 1.76
CA VAL A 166 32.92 2.52 2.90
C VAL A 166 33.67 2.57 4.23
N GLN A 167 34.78 1.84 4.36
CA GLN A 167 35.66 1.92 5.53
C GLN A 167 36.29 3.31 5.67
N ASP A 168 36.60 3.96 4.54
CA ASP A 168 37.18 5.30 4.49
C ASP A 168 36.13 6.41 4.37
N MET A 169 34.83 6.09 4.54
CA MET A 169 33.74 7.03 4.33
C MET A 169 33.75 8.15 5.39
N PRO A 170 33.82 9.43 4.96
CA PRO A 170 33.70 10.55 5.89
C PRO A 170 32.26 10.67 6.39
N LEU A 171 32.10 11.00 7.67
CA LEU A 171 30.82 11.35 8.28
C LEU A 171 30.86 12.82 8.73
N PRO A 172 29.73 13.53 8.76
CA PRO A 172 29.70 14.86 9.38
C PRO A 172 30.10 14.82 10.85
N GLU A 173 30.91 15.78 11.29
CA GLU A 173 31.45 15.85 12.66
C GLU A 173 30.36 15.76 13.74
N VAL A 174 29.18 16.36 13.48
CA VAL A 174 28.03 16.32 14.40
C VAL A 174 27.54 14.89 14.63
N VAL A 175 27.50 14.08 13.57
CA VAL A 175 27.09 12.67 13.66
C VAL A 175 28.15 11.87 14.39
N GLU A 176 29.42 12.08 14.05
CA GLU A 176 30.52 11.37 14.69
C GLU A 176 30.55 11.63 16.19
N ARG A 177 30.47 12.91 16.59
CA ARG A 177 30.43 13.32 17.99
C ARG A 177 29.23 12.73 18.73
N GLU A 178 28.04 12.71 18.14
CA GLU A 178 26.85 12.14 18.78
C GLU A 178 27.02 10.63 19.05
N GLY A 179 27.51 9.87 18.07
CA GLY A 179 27.76 8.44 18.26
C GLY A 179 28.87 8.17 19.29
N GLU A 180 29.91 9.01 19.34
CA GLU A 180 30.96 8.94 20.35
C GLU A 180 30.45 9.23 21.76
N ILE A 181 29.61 10.25 21.93
CA ILE A 181 29.00 10.58 23.22
C ILE A 181 28.18 9.39 23.73
N GLN A 182 27.33 8.82 22.87
CA GLN A 182 26.50 7.68 23.26
C GLN A 182 27.33 6.41 23.55
N ALA A 183 28.42 6.19 22.82
CA ALA A 183 29.32 5.06 23.06
C ALA A 183 30.18 5.26 24.32
N PHE A 184 30.56 6.50 24.64
CA PHE A 184 31.35 6.86 25.81
C PHE A 184 30.62 6.50 27.12
N ASP A 185 29.31 6.69 27.16
CA ASP A 185 28.47 6.33 28.31
C ASP A 185 28.54 4.85 28.69
N TRP A 186 28.95 3.97 27.77
CA TRP A 186 29.08 2.53 28.06
C TRP A 186 30.36 2.18 28.83
N GLN A 187 31.33 3.10 28.87
CA GLN A 187 32.65 2.93 29.49
C GLN A 187 33.38 1.65 29.04
N ALA A 188 33.14 1.23 27.80
CA ALA A 188 33.64 -0.02 27.25
C ALA A 188 35.06 0.13 26.68
N ARG A 189 35.88 -0.91 26.85
CA ARG A 189 37.22 -0.96 26.23
C ARG A 189 37.19 -1.36 24.76
N ASP A 190 36.32 -2.32 24.46
CA ASP A 190 36.16 -2.89 23.13
C ASP A 190 34.69 -2.90 22.73
N PHE A 191 34.46 -2.76 21.43
CA PHE A 191 33.15 -2.74 20.80
C PHE A 191 33.12 -3.77 19.66
N ALA A 192 31.97 -4.41 19.44
CA ALA A 192 31.69 -5.12 18.19
C ALA A 192 30.50 -4.47 17.52
N ALA A 193 30.56 -4.45 16.19
CA ALA A 193 29.49 -3.96 15.34
C ALA A 193 29.05 -5.10 14.41
N VAL A 194 27.74 -5.34 14.36
CA VAL A 194 27.14 -6.39 13.53
C VAL A 194 26.23 -5.74 12.50
N ALA A 195 26.46 -6.02 11.23
CA ALA A 195 25.62 -5.52 10.15
C ALA A 195 24.42 -6.44 9.91
N VAL A 196 23.24 -5.85 9.92
CA VAL A 196 21.97 -6.52 9.63
C VAL A 196 21.47 -6.01 8.29
N LEU A 197 21.44 -6.89 7.29
CA LEU A 197 20.92 -6.59 5.96
C LEU A 197 19.45 -6.98 5.87
N GLU A 198 18.62 -6.05 5.43
CA GLU A 198 17.17 -6.21 5.38
C GLU A 198 16.64 -5.89 3.98
N ALA A 199 15.97 -6.87 3.36
CA ALA A 199 15.24 -6.66 2.12
C ALA A 199 13.83 -6.10 2.40
N PRO A 200 13.20 -5.38 1.44
CA PRO A 200 11.90 -4.72 1.64
C PRO A 200 10.76 -5.67 2.03
N GLU A 201 10.83 -6.93 1.61
CA GLU A 201 9.83 -7.97 1.92
C GLU A 201 10.01 -8.59 3.32
N GLY A 202 10.91 -8.05 4.14
CA GLY A 202 11.20 -8.56 5.49
C GLY A 202 12.11 -9.80 5.50
N GLN A 203 12.59 -10.26 4.34
CA GLN A 203 13.65 -11.24 4.26
C GLN A 203 14.97 -10.62 4.73
N ARG A 204 15.68 -11.32 5.62
CA ARG A 204 16.91 -10.82 6.23
C ARG A 204 18.04 -11.80 5.98
N VAL A 205 19.20 -11.26 5.67
CA VAL A 205 20.45 -12.00 5.75
C VAL A 205 21.42 -11.21 6.58
N LEU A 206 22.11 -11.95 7.41
CA LEU A 206 23.07 -11.43 8.35
C LEU A 206 24.42 -11.44 7.67
N ALA A 207 25.16 -10.35 7.83
CA ALA A 207 26.55 -10.28 7.40
C ALA A 207 27.44 -10.26 8.65
N PRO A 208 28.60 -10.95 8.61
CA PRO A 208 29.26 -11.48 9.78
C PRO A 208 29.91 -10.41 10.65
N VAL A 209 29.95 -10.76 11.93
CA VAL A 209 30.59 -10.09 13.06
C VAL A 209 31.93 -9.44 12.71
N VAL A 210 32.11 -8.19 13.13
CA VAL A 210 33.42 -7.53 13.15
C VAL A 210 34.14 -7.89 14.45
N ALA A 211 35.41 -8.28 14.36
CA ALA A 211 36.29 -8.48 15.51
C ALA A 211 36.27 -7.24 16.43
N PRO A 212 36.49 -7.40 17.74
CA PRO A 212 36.49 -6.30 18.69
C PRO A 212 37.39 -5.15 18.21
N VAL A 213 36.86 -3.93 18.27
CA VAL A 213 37.59 -2.69 17.95
C VAL A 213 37.55 -1.75 19.12
N ARG A 214 38.58 -0.91 19.25
CA ARG A 214 38.64 0.15 20.27
C ARG A 214 37.89 1.41 19.87
N GLU A 215 37.78 1.67 18.57
CA GLU A 215 37.13 2.86 18.03
C GLU A 215 35.74 2.50 17.50
N PHE A 216 34.71 3.13 18.09
CA PHE A 216 33.30 2.91 17.75
C PHE A 216 33.03 3.03 16.25
N TRP A 217 33.40 4.16 15.64
CA TRP A 217 33.12 4.41 14.22
C TRP A 217 33.91 3.52 13.28
N SER A 218 35.12 3.09 13.66
CA SER A 218 35.87 2.07 12.92
C SER A 218 35.08 0.76 12.86
N GLY A 219 34.48 0.35 13.98
CA GLY A 219 33.59 -0.81 14.05
C GLY A 219 32.37 -0.67 13.15
N VAL A 220 31.66 0.46 13.25
CA VAL A 220 30.45 0.73 12.45
C VAL A 220 30.75 0.72 10.95
N ARG A 221 31.82 1.37 10.50
CA ARG A 221 32.23 1.39 9.10
C ARG A 221 32.66 0.00 8.60
N ARG A 222 33.39 -0.77 9.43
CA ARG A 222 33.74 -2.17 9.11
C ARG A 222 32.50 -3.07 9.01
N ALA A 223 31.47 -2.80 9.81
CA ALA A 223 30.19 -3.49 9.73
C ALA A 223 29.45 -3.11 8.44
N TRP A 224 29.33 -1.82 8.10
CA TRP A 224 28.76 -1.39 6.81
C TRP A 224 29.49 -1.99 5.61
N ALA A 225 30.82 -2.11 5.68
CA ALA A 225 31.62 -2.74 4.63
C ALA A 225 31.28 -4.22 4.39
N GLN A 226 30.67 -4.91 5.37
CA GLN A 226 30.21 -6.29 5.21
C GLN A 226 29.10 -6.44 4.16
N ARG A 227 28.43 -5.35 3.77
CA ARG A 227 27.51 -5.34 2.62
C ARG A 227 28.17 -5.82 1.34
N PHE A 228 29.47 -5.60 1.19
CA PHE A 228 30.21 -5.85 -0.05
C PHE A 228 31.01 -7.15 0.00
N THR A 229 30.74 -8.04 0.95
CA THR A 229 31.31 -9.39 0.93
C THR A 229 30.72 -10.21 -0.22
N PRO A 230 31.45 -11.23 -0.72
CA PRO A 230 30.96 -12.12 -1.77
C PRO A 230 29.60 -12.74 -1.43
N ASP A 231 29.42 -13.20 -0.18
CA ASP A 231 28.17 -13.82 0.29
C ASP A 231 27.01 -12.83 0.35
N ALA A 232 27.23 -11.63 0.90
CA ALA A 232 26.21 -10.60 0.99
C ALA A 232 25.76 -10.14 -0.41
N VAL A 233 26.65 -10.15 -1.40
CA VAL A 233 26.26 -9.76 -2.76
C VAL A 233 25.64 -10.91 -3.54
N ALA A 234 26.15 -12.14 -3.39
CA ALA A 234 25.53 -13.33 -3.95
C ALA A 234 24.08 -13.47 -3.47
N TRP A 235 23.83 -13.23 -2.17
CA TRP A 235 22.49 -13.19 -1.61
C TRP A 235 21.59 -12.14 -2.27
N ARG A 236 22.08 -10.89 -2.42
CA ARG A 236 21.29 -9.81 -3.06
C ARG A 236 21.00 -10.10 -4.53
N ARG A 237 21.96 -10.67 -5.25
CA ARG A 237 21.78 -11.12 -6.64
C ARG A 237 20.76 -12.24 -6.75
N PHE A 238 20.79 -13.21 -5.83
CA PHE A 238 19.79 -14.27 -5.75
C PHE A 238 18.37 -13.70 -5.58
N LEU A 239 18.22 -12.64 -4.78
CA LEU A 239 16.95 -11.93 -4.63
C LEU A 239 16.57 -11.01 -5.80
N GLY A 240 17.45 -10.87 -6.81
CA GLY A 240 17.24 -9.97 -7.94
C GLY A 240 17.23 -8.49 -7.56
N ARG A 241 17.95 -8.10 -6.50
CA ARG A 241 17.94 -6.73 -5.94
C ARG A 241 19.22 -5.95 -6.22
N CYS A 242 19.08 -4.64 -6.33
CA CYS A 242 20.22 -3.72 -6.32
C CYS A 242 20.65 -3.36 -4.89
N ASP A 243 21.80 -2.69 -4.74
CA ASP A 243 22.31 -2.29 -3.43
C ASP A 243 21.38 -1.32 -2.69
N GLU A 244 20.79 -0.38 -3.42
CA GLU A 244 19.91 0.67 -2.90
C GLU A 244 18.63 0.11 -2.26
N GLU A 245 18.16 -1.04 -2.76
CA GLU A 245 16.94 -1.71 -2.29
C GLU A 245 17.14 -2.44 -0.96
N VAL A 246 18.38 -2.63 -0.49
CA VAL A 246 18.68 -3.42 0.71
C VAL A 246 19.10 -2.48 1.84
N GLY A 247 18.36 -2.47 2.94
CA GLY A 247 18.73 -1.68 4.13
C GLY A 247 19.94 -2.25 4.87
N CYS A 248 20.64 -1.41 5.63
CA CYS A 248 21.70 -1.80 6.56
C CYS A 248 21.47 -1.16 7.92
N ARG A 249 21.18 -1.95 8.95
CA ARG A 249 21.35 -1.51 10.34
C ARG A 249 22.67 -2.03 10.88
N VAL A 250 23.26 -1.32 11.83
CA VAL A 250 24.42 -1.82 12.57
C VAL A 250 24.07 -1.88 14.05
N VAL A 251 24.25 -3.04 14.67
CA VAL A 251 24.11 -3.20 16.11
C VAL A 251 25.50 -3.13 16.72
N ALA A 252 25.75 -2.09 17.51
CA ALA A 252 27.00 -1.88 18.21
C ALA A 252 26.83 -2.27 19.69
N VAL A 253 27.72 -3.13 20.18
CA VAL A 253 27.65 -3.73 21.51
C VAL A 253 28.98 -3.56 22.24
N ALA A 254 28.91 -3.19 23.52
CA ALA A 254 30.07 -3.08 24.41
C ALA A 254 30.56 -4.44 24.90
N GLU A 255 31.88 -4.58 25.05
CA GLU A 255 32.57 -5.75 25.64
C GLU A 255 32.01 -7.10 25.16
N PRO A 256 32.02 -7.32 23.84
CA PRO A 256 31.40 -8.50 23.27
C PRO A 256 32.36 -9.70 23.44
N THR A 257 31.83 -10.89 23.73
CA THR A 257 32.61 -12.12 23.92
C THR A 257 32.28 -13.23 22.91
N ALA A 258 31.01 -13.35 22.52
CA ALA A 258 30.56 -14.34 21.55
C ALA A 258 29.39 -13.83 20.71
N VAL A 259 29.09 -14.56 19.64
CA VAL A 259 27.89 -14.38 18.82
C VAL A 259 27.15 -15.70 18.71
N ALA A 260 25.82 -15.63 18.67
CA ALA A 260 24.98 -16.76 18.29
C ALA A 260 24.15 -16.42 17.05
N TRP A 261 24.05 -17.37 16.13
CA TRP A 261 23.23 -17.31 14.94
C TRP A 261 22.76 -18.72 14.55
N GLU A 262 21.48 -18.86 14.21
CA GLU A 262 20.88 -20.14 13.80
C GLU A 262 21.18 -21.30 14.78
N GLY A 263 21.18 -20.99 16.08
CA GLY A 263 21.47 -21.95 17.14
C GLY A 263 22.96 -22.30 17.31
N SER A 264 23.84 -21.82 16.45
CA SER A 264 25.30 -21.98 16.57
C SER A 264 25.92 -20.82 17.34
N VAL A 265 26.86 -21.10 18.24
CA VAL A 265 27.62 -20.09 19.00
C VAL A 265 29.07 -20.08 18.57
N ARG A 266 29.66 -18.90 18.37
CA ARG A 266 31.08 -18.72 18.01
C ARG A 266 31.71 -17.58 18.82
N GLY A 267 32.99 -17.72 19.17
CA GLY A 267 33.79 -16.59 19.68
C GLY A 267 34.01 -15.53 18.60
N LEU A 268 34.12 -14.26 19.00
CA LEU A 268 34.19 -13.14 18.05
C LEU A 268 35.50 -13.08 17.25
N ASP A 269 36.58 -13.65 17.79
CA ASP A 269 37.88 -13.78 17.11
C ASP A 269 37.96 -15.04 16.22
N GLY A 270 36.82 -15.66 15.91
CA GLY A 270 36.77 -16.97 15.24
C GLY A 270 37.19 -18.13 16.14
N GLY A 271 37.43 -17.86 17.43
CA GLY A 271 37.76 -18.85 18.44
C GLY A 271 36.56 -19.67 18.94
N ALA A 272 36.86 -20.62 19.83
CA ALA A 272 35.83 -21.39 20.52
C ALA A 272 34.90 -20.46 21.32
N PRO A 273 33.60 -20.79 21.43
CA PRO A 273 32.69 -20.03 22.28
C PRO A 273 33.12 -20.11 23.75
N PRO A 274 32.78 -19.11 24.57
CA PRO A 274 32.98 -19.18 26.02
C PRO A 274 32.34 -20.44 26.62
N GLU A 275 32.96 -21.00 27.64
CA GLU A 275 32.49 -22.23 28.28
C GLU A 275 31.06 -22.06 28.82
N GLY A 276 30.15 -22.96 28.43
CA GLY A 276 28.74 -22.92 28.81
C GLY A 276 27.86 -21.94 28.00
N ALA A 277 28.39 -21.26 26.98
CA ALA A 277 27.60 -20.37 26.14
C ALA A 277 26.64 -21.15 25.22
N VAL A 278 25.33 -20.97 25.43
CA VAL A 278 24.26 -21.57 24.62
C VAL A 278 23.39 -20.47 24.01
N ALA A 279 23.04 -20.61 22.72
CA ALA A 279 22.21 -19.66 22.00
C ALA A 279 20.80 -19.56 22.66
N PRO A 280 20.28 -18.35 22.92
CA PRO A 280 18.96 -18.17 23.55
C PRO A 280 17.77 -18.65 22.71
N GLY A 281 17.95 -18.76 21.39
CA GLY A 281 16.88 -19.13 20.46
C GLY A 281 17.21 -18.74 19.01
N PRO A 282 16.25 -18.90 18.08
CA PRO A 282 16.44 -18.47 16.70
C PRO A 282 16.65 -16.95 16.61
N GLY A 283 17.49 -16.51 15.68
CA GLY A 283 17.87 -15.10 15.53
C GLY A 283 19.37 -14.88 15.75
N VAL A 284 19.77 -13.60 15.85
CA VAL A 284 21.16 -13.22 16.16
C VAL A 284 21.25 -12.62 17.52
N TRP A 285 22.26 -13.06 18.25
CA TRP A 285 22.52 -12.63 19.60
C TRP A 285 24.00 -12.34 19.75
N VAL A 286 24.35 -11.32 20.53
CA VAL A 286 25.72 -11.04 20.94
C VAL A 286 25.81 -11.24 22.44
N LEU A 287 26.78 -12.04 22.87
CA LEU A 287 27.06 -12.26 24.29
C LEU A 287 28.00 -11.16 24.77
N GLN A 288 27.60 -10.44 25.82
CA GLN A 288 28.45 -9.46 26.49
C GLN A 288 29.27 -10.10 27.61
N GLU A 289 30.40 -9.48 27.95
CA GLU A 289 31.13 -9.74 29.17
C GLU A 289 30.18 -9.64 30.38
N GLY A 290 30.16 -10.66 31.22
CA GLY A 290 29.14 -10.86 32.27
C GLY A 290 27.99 -11.81 31.90
N GLY A 291 28.00 -12.39 30.70
CA GLY A 291 27.12 -13.52 30.34
C GLY A 291 25.73 -13.12 29.84
N THR A 292 25.50 -11.84 29.53
CA THR A 292 24.21 -11.35 29.03
C THR A 292 24.11 -11.50 27.52
N TRP A 293 23.11 -12.24 27.04
CA TRP A 293 22.79 -12.31 25.63
C TRP A 293 21.93 -11.13 25.21
N VAL A 294 22.43 -10.36 24.23
CA VAL A 294 21.74 -9.20 23.68
C VAL A 294 21.20 -9.57 22.30
N PRO A 295 19.88 -9.48 22.08
CA PRO A 295 19.31 -9.73 20.76
C PRO A 295 19.76 -8.63 19.80
N VAL A 296 20.41 -9.04 18.71
CA VAL A 296 20.64 -8.19 17.53
C VAL A 296 19.30 -8.14 16.80
N ALA A 297 18.52 -7.11 17.13
CA ALA A 297 17.09 -7.02 16.93
C ALA A 297 16.56 -7.60 15.61
N SER A 298 15.54 -8.47 15.72
CA SER A 298 14.41 -8.50 14.76
C SER A 298 13.53 -7.25 14.97
N PRO A 299 12.71 -6.81 13.98
CA PRO A 299 12.46 -5.39 13.73
C PRO A 299 12.14 -4.66 15.03
N SER A 300 12.89 -3.58 15.28
CA SER A 300 12.61 -2.58 16.30
C SER A 300 11.10 -2.34 16.35
N ARG A 301 10.42 -2.84 17.39
CA ARG A 301 9.05 -2.42 17.69
C ARG A 301 9.13 -0.93 17.95
N VAL A 302 8.63 -0.15 17.00
CA VAL A 302 8.62 1.30 17.13
C VAL A 302 7.74 1.65 18.34
N PRO A 303 8.24 2.48 19.28
CA PRO A 303 7.44 2.95 20.42
C PRO A 303 6.13 3.56 19.93
N ALA A 304 5.01 3.29 20.61
CA ALA A 304 3.68 3.77 20.23
C ALA A 304 3.63 5.29 19.91
N GLY A 305 4.48 6.10 20.58
CA GLY A 305 4.58 7.54 20.39
C GLY A 305 5.75 8.05 19.55
N ALA A 306 6.31 7.27 18.61
CA ALA A 306 7.41 7.77 17.78
C ALA A 306 6.99 9.03 16.99
N PRO A 307 7.78 10.13 16.99
CA PRO A 307 7.40 11.40 16.36
C PRO A 307 7.05 11.29 14.87
N TRP A 308 7.73 10.40 14.15
CA TRP A 308 7.45 10.15 12.73
C TRP A 308 6.07 9.53 12.50
N ARG A 309 5.51 8.77 13.46
CA ARG A 309 4.16 8.21 13.34
C ARG A 309 3.14 9.33 13.36
N GLN A 310 3.22 10.24 14.33
CA GLN A 310 2.34 11.41 14.39
C GLN A 310 2.48 12.25 13.11
N ARG A 311 3.70 12.43 12.62
CA ARG A 311 3.92 13.14 11.35
C ARG A 311 3.27 12.43 10.16
N LEU A 312 3.38 11.11 10.07
CA LEU A 312 2.74 10.34 9.01
C LEU A 312 1.21 10.38 9.11
N GLU A 313 0.66 10.43 10.33
CA GLU A 313 -0.76 10.72 10.58
C GLU A 313 -1.15 12.10 10.03
N ASP A 314 -0.35 13.13 10.31
CA ASP A 314 -0.62 14.49 9.82
C ASP A 314 -0.54 14.58 8.28
N VAL A 315 0.39 13.83 7.65
CA VAL A 315 0.47 13.66 6.20
C VAL A 315 -0.79 12.97 5.67
N LEU A 316 -1.19 11.86 6.28
CA LEU A 316 -2.41 11.13 5.89
C LEU A 316 -3.66 11.99 6.03
N ALA A 317 -3.75 12.90 7.00
CA ALA A 317 -4.85 13.84 7.15
C ALA A 317 -4.97 14.85 5.99
N ARG A 318 -3.89 15.09 5.23
CA ARG A 318 -3.93 15.88 3.97
C ARG A 318 -4.29 15.06 2.74
N ILE A 319 -4.24 13.73 2.85
CA ILE A 319 -4.51 12.81 1.74
C ILE A 319 -5.91 12.23 1.85
N VAL A 320 -6.28 11.79 3.04
CA VAL A 320 -7.52 11.06 3.35
C VAL A 320 -8.46 11.98 4.11
N GLY A 321 -9.74 11.89 3.80
CA GLY A 321 -10.76 12.68 4.47
C GLY A 321 -11.74 11.83 5.29
N GLU A 322 -12.20 12.39 6.41
CA GLU A 322 -13.36 11.89 7.16
C GLU A 322 -14.61 12.77 6.92
N GLY A 323 -15.78 12.16 6.71
CA GLY A 323 -17.06 12.86 6.48
C GLY A 323 -17.72 12.57 5.12
N ASP A 324 -18.52 13.52 4.63
CA ASP A 324 -19.26 13.40 3.37
C ASP A 324 -18.42 13.83 2.15
N PRO A 325 -18.61 13.24 0.96
CA PRO A 325 -17.93 13.69 -0.25
C PRO A 325 -18.31 15.14 -0.60
N PRO A 326 -17.34 15.96 -1.05
CA PRO A 326 -17.61 17.36 -1.39
C PRO A 326 -18.43 17.46 -2.68
N ALA A 327 -19.31 18.45 -2.73
CA ALA A 327 -20.10 18.75 -3.94
C ALA A 327 -19.40 19.72 -4.91
N ARG A 328 -18.38 20.45 -4.42
CA ARG A 328 -17.67 21.48 -5.20
C ARG A 328 -16.19 21.55 -4.83
N PRO A 329 -15.31 22.02 -5.74
CA PRO A 329 -13.87 22.06 -5.52
C PRO A 329 -13.43 22.82 -4.26
N GLU A 330 -14.09 23.95 -3.95
CA GLU A 330 -13.80 24.79 -2.79
C GLU A 330 -14.08 24.11 -1.44
N HIS A 331 -14.85 23.03 -1.45
CA HIS A 331 -15.14 22.23 -0.26
C HIS A 331 -14.17 21.05 -0.07
N CYS A 332 -13.27 20.80 -1.02
CA CYS A 332 -12.27 19.75 -0.91
C CYS A 332 -11.19 20.14 0.11
N ARG A 333 -10.96 19.28 1.11
CA ARG A 333 -10.00 19.55 2.21
C ARG A 333 -8.70 18.76 2.08
N ASN A 334 -8.72 17.69 1.29
CA ASN A 334 -7.64 16.72 1.11
C ASN A 334 -7.65 16.16 -0.32
N LEU A 335 -6.64 15.35 -0.67
CA LEU A 335 -6.53 14.77 -2.02
C LEU A 335 -7.64 13.76 -2.35
N GLU A 336 -8.16 13.05 -1.36
CA GLU A 336 -9.27 12.11 -1.52
C GLU A 336 -10.55 12.82 -1.92
N ASP A 337 -10.90 13.90 -1.22
CA ASP A 337 -12.03 14.77 -1.52
C ASP A 337 -12.02 15.20 -2.99
N MET A 338 -10.86 15.65 -3.48
CA MET A 338 -10.68 16.01 -4.89
C MET A 338 -10.84 14.80 -5.82
N THR A 339 -10.27 13.65 -5.45
CA THR A 339 -10.35 12.43 -6.26
C THR A 339 -11.77 11.92 -6.38
N VAL A 340 -12.55 11.91 -5.30
CA VAL A 340 -13.96 11.50 -5.27
C VAL A 340 -14.84 12.47 -6.05
N LEU A 341 -14.64 13.78 -5.88
CA LEU A 341 -15.36 14.81 -6.64
C LEU A 341 -15.17 14.62 -8.15
N VAL A 342 -13.92 14.51 -8.58
CA VAL A 342 -13.56 14.40 -10.00
C VAL A 342 -14.03 13.06 -10.57
N LEU A 343 -14.02 11.99 -9.78
CA LEU A 343 -14.53 10.68 -10.16
C LEU A 343 -16.05 10.70 -10.41
N GLY A 344 -16.84 11.28 -9.50
CA GLY A 344 -18.28 11.47 -9.70
C GLY A 344 -18.58 12.38 -10.90
N ALA A 345 -17.85 13.48 -11.02
CA ALA A 345 -17.96 14.40 -12.16
C ALA A 345 -17.63 13.74 -13.50
N CYS A 346 -16.63 12.87 -13.54
CA CYS A 346 -16.27 12.09 -14.73
C CYS A 346 -17.42 11.16 -15.15
N TRP A 347 -18.06 10.48 -14.20
CA TRP A 347 -19.22 9.64 -14.49
C TRP A 347 -20.40 10.43 -15.04
N GLU A 348 -20.72 11.58 -14.44
CA GLU A 348 -21.78 12.46 -14.94
C GLU A 348 -21.47 12.99 -16.35
N ALA A 349 -20.20 13.33 -16.64
CA ALA A 349 -19.77 13.70 -17.98
C ALA A 349 -19.91 12.56 -19.00
N VAL A 350 -19.64 11.32 -18.59
CA VAL A 350 -19.85 10.14 -19.43
C VAL A 350 -21.35 9.96 -19.70
N PHE A 351 -22.18 9.93 -18.65
CA PHE A 351 -23.62 9.71 -18.77
C PHE A 351 -24.35 10.78 -19.57
N ALA A 352 -23.97 12.05 -19.42
CA ALA A 352 -24.53 13.14 -20.23
C ALA A 352 -24.37 12.94 -21.75
N ARG A 353 -23.43 12.09 -22.19
CA ARG A 353 -23.18 11.78 -23.60
C ARG A 353 -23.82 10.49 -24.08
N LEU A 354 -24.20 9.60 -23.18
CA LEU A 354 -24.71 8.27 -23.51
C LEU A 354 -26.23 8.24 -23.77
N GLY A 355 -26.92 9.36 -23.56
CA GLY A 355 -28.33 9.54 -23.93
C GLY A 355 -29.20 10.07 -22.79
N LEU A 356 -30.46 10.37 -23.11
CA LEU A 356 -31.44 10.79 -22.12
C LEU A 356 -31.89 9.60 -21.25
N PRO A 357 -32.02 9.78 -19.92
CA PRO A 357 -32.54 8.74 -19.03
C PRO A 357 -33.91 8.21 -19.51
N GLY A 358 -34.15 6.90 -19.37
CA GLY A 358 -35.46 6.29 -19.64
C GLY A 358 -35.84 6.13 -21.12
N THR A 359 -34.91 6.28 -22.06
CA THR A 359 -35.18 6.07 -23.49
C THR A 359 -34.71 4.69 -23.96
N GLY A 360 -35.60 3.91 -24.60
CA GLY A 360 -35.27 2.62 -25.22
C GLY A 360 -34.80 1.51 -24.26
N VAL A 361 -34.34 0.38 -24.80
CA VAL A 361 -33.85 -0.77 -23.99
C VAL A 361 -32.48 -0.48 -23.37
N ALA A 362 -31.70 0.41 -24.01
CA ALA A 362 -30.39 0.82 -23.56
C ALA A 362 -30.39 2.30 -23.17
N GLY A 363 -29.76 2.63 -22.06
CA GLY A 363 -29.75 4.00 -21.56
C GLY A 363 -29.33 4.11 -20.11
N VAL A 364 -29.27 5.35 -19.62
CA VAL A 364 -28.98 5.63 -18.21
C VAL A 364 -30.22 5.36 -17.37
N LYS A 365 -30.08 4.56 -16.31
CA LYS A 365 -31.12 4.14 -15.37
C LYS A 365 -30.62 4.29 -13.93
N SER A 366 -31.53 4.51 -12.99
CA SER A 366 -31.27 4.43 -11.55
C SER A 366 -31.69 3.05 -11.05
N LEU A 367 -30.75 2.27 -10.51
CA LEU A 367 -31.03 1.02 -9.82
C LEU A 367 -31.34 1.32 -8.35
N ALA A 368 -32.53 0.96 -7.90
CA ALA A 368 -32.92 1.08 -6.50
C ALA A 368 -32.25 -0.01 -5.66
N LEU A 369 -31.43 0.37 -4.69
CA LEU A 369 -30.85 -0.52 -3.68
C LEU A 369 -31.61 -0.37 -2.36
N ASN A 370 -32.93 -0.52 -2.37
CA ASN A 370 -33.79 -0.26 -1.21
C ASN A 370 -33.35 -1.02 0.06
N PRO A 371 -33.38 -0.38 1.25
CA PRO A 371 -33.76 1.02 1.53
C PRO A 371 -32.63 2.06 1.36
N LEU A 372 -31.55 1.73 0.65
CA LEU A 372 -30.23 2.26 0.94
C LEU A 372 -29.69 3.24 -0.08
N GLY A 373 -30.40 3.52 -1.16
CA GLY A 373 -29.98 4.51 -2.15
C GLY A 373 -30.19 4.06 -3.59
N GLU A 374 -29.61 4.83 -4.50
CA GLU A 374 -29.72 4.60 -5.94
C GLU A 374 -28.33 4.58 -6.58
N VAL A 375 -28.14 3.62 -7.49
CA VAL A 375 -26.93 3.52 -8.31
C VAL A 375 -27.29 3.86 -9.75
N ARG A 376 -26.63 4.87 -10.32
CA ARG A 376 -26.84 5.24 -11.74
C ARG A 376 -26.02 4.34 -12.64
N LEU A 377 -26.69 3.63 -13.54
CA LEU A 377 -26.08 2.67 -14.44
C LEU A 377 -26.35 3.06 -15.87
N TYR A 378 -25.34 2.98 -16.74
CA TYR A 378 -25.57 2.84 -18.17
C TYR A 378 -25.82 1.37 -18.48
N CYS A 379 -27.04 1.05 -18.90
CA CYS A 379 -27.45 -0.29 -19.29
C CYS A 379 -27.36 -0.43 -20.81
N THR A 380 -26.56 -1.39 -21.31
CA THR A 380 -26.56 -1.75 -22.74
C THR A 380 -27.83 -2.54 -23.11
N PRO A 381 -28.10 -2.79 -24.41
CA PRO A 381 -29.14 -3.72 -24.81
C PRO A 381 -28.88 -5.12 -24.22
N GLY A 382 -29.78 -5.59 -23.35
CA GLY A 382 -29.68 -6.90 -22.70
C GLY A 382 -29.29 -6.86 -21.22
N ALA A 383 -28.88 -5.70 -20.69
CA ALA A 383 -28.61 -5.54 -19.26
C ALA A 383 -29.89 -5.58 -18.40
N VAL A 384 -31.03 -5.16 -18.98
CA VAL A 384 -32.37 -5.19 -18.34
C VAL A 384 -33.38 -5.94 -19.21
N PHE A 385 -34.49 -6.37 -18.61
CA PHE A 385 -35.58 -6.97 -19.35
C PHE A 385 -36.28 -5.94 -20.27
N PRO A 386 -36.86 -6.38 -21.41
CA PRO A 386 -37.59 -5.48 -22.31
C PRO A 386 -38.74 -4.72 -21.63
N SER A 387 -39.39 -5.32 -20.63
CA SER A 387 -40.42 -4.69 -19.79
C SER A 387 -39.91 -3.47 -19.02
N ALA A 388 -38.60 -3.35 -18.81
CA ALA A 388 -37.96 -2.25 -18.09
C ALA A 388 -37.35 -1.19 -19.02
N ALA A 389 -37.52 -1.30 -20.34
CA ALA A 389 -36.92 -0.39 -21.32
C ALA A 389 -37.25 1.08 -21.04
N GLY A 390 -38.53 1.44 -20.92
CA GLY A 390 -38.96 2.81 -20.64
C GLY A 390 -38.76 3.30 -19.20
N LYS A 391 -38.29 2.44 -18.28
CA LYS A 391 -38.15 2.82 -16.87
C LYS A 391 -36.88 3.64 -16.63
N ILE A 392 -37.02 4.70 -15.82
CA ILE A 392 -35.89 5.47 -15.27
C ILE A 392 -35.37 4.77 -14.02
N LEU A 393 -36.28 4.44 -13.08
CA LEU A 393 -35.98 3.67 -11.87
C LEU A 393 -36.22 2.18 -12.14
N VAL A 394 -35.21 1.35 -11.90
CA VAL A 394 -35.27 -0.11 -12.04
C VAL A 394 -34.98 -0.80 -10.72
N GLY A 395 -35.67 -1.90 -10.47
CA GLY A 395 -35.43 -2.78 -9.32
C GLY A 395 -34.53 -3.96 -9.66
N ALA A 396 -34.24 -4.80 -8.67
CA ALA A 396 -33.46 -6.03 -8.87
C ALA A 396 -34.19 -7.02 -9.81
N GLU A 397 -35.52 -7.00 -9.82
CA GLU A 397 -36.40 -7.79 -10.68
C GLU A 397 -36.34 -7.37 -12.16
N ASP A 398 -35.89 -6.15 -12.45
CA ASP A 398 -35.76 -5.63 -13.81
C ASP A 398 -34.40 -6.00 -14.45
N VAL A 399 -33.44 -6.48 -13.65
CA VAL A 399 -32.08 -6.79 -14.08
C VAL A 399 -32.02 -8.13 -14.80
N ARG A 400 -31.47 -8.12 -16.02
CA ARG A 400 -31.19 -9.31 -16.83
C ARG A 400 -29.71 -9.71 -16.83
N SER A 401 -28.82 -8.74 -16.61
CA SER A 401 -27.37 -8.96 -16.52
C SER A 401 -27.03 -10.01 -15.46
N LEU A 402 -26.42 -11.13 -15.87
CA LEU A 402 -26.03 -12.21 -14.97
C LEU A 402 -25.12 -11.76 -13.82
N PRO A 403 -24.01 -11.01 -14.05
CA PRO A 403 -23.14 -10.62 -12.96
C PRO A 403 -23.81 -9.64 -11.98
N LEU A 404 -24.60 -8.68 -12.49
CA LEU A 404 -25.33 -7.75 -11.62
C LEU A 404 -26.41 -8.48 -10.81
N TRP A 405 -27.17 -9.37 -11.46
CA TRP A 405 -28.21 -10.15 -10.79
C TRP A 405 -27.62 -11.01 -9.66
N ALA A 406 -26.53 -11.73 -9.91
CA ALA A 406 -25.88 -12.57 -8.89
C ALA A 406 -25.42 -11.76 -7.67
N MET A 407 -24.84 -10.57 -7.91
CA MET A 407 -24.46 -9.66 -6.83
C MET A 407 -25.70 -9.16 -6.05
N LEU A 408 -26.78 -8.79 -6.75
CA LEU A 408 -28.01 -8.34 -6.12
C LEU A 408 -28.72 -9.45 -5.35
N THR A 409 -28.62 -10.72 -5.76
CA THR A 409 -29.15 -11.85 -4.98
C THR A 409 -28.54 -11.90 -3.59
N GLY A 410 -27.20 -11.82 -3.52
CA GLY A 410 -26.49 -11.77 -2.24
C GLY A 410 -26.78 -10.52 -1.44
N TRP A 411 -26.87 -9.36 -2.11
CA TRP A 411 -27.33 -8.14 -1.47
C TRP A 411 -28.70 -8.36 -0.81
N LEU A 412 -29.71 -8.84 -1.54
CA LEU A 412 -31.06 -9.01 -1.02
C LEU A 412 -31.15 -10.05 0.11
N ALA A 413 -30.30 -11.07 0.11
CA ALA A 413 -30.32 -12.17 1.07
C ALA A 413 -29.84 -11.79 2.49
N VAL A 414 -29.03 -10.74 2.66
CA VAL A 414 -28.66 -10.25 4.00
C VAL A 414 -29.75 -9.34 4.54
N ALA A 415 -30.62 -9.83 5.42
CA ALA A 415 -31.65 -9.03 6.08
C ALA A 415 -31.06 -8.24 7.26
N GLY A 416 -31.55 -7.01 7.48
CA GLY A 416 -31.20 -6.22 8.66
C GLY A 416 -31.70 -4.77 8.54
N PRO A 417 -32.09 -4.13 9.67
CA PRO A 417 -32.34 -2.70 9.67
C PRO A 417 -31.06 -1.95 9.29
N ALA A 418 -31.17 -0.90 8.50
CA ALA A 418 -30.05 0.01 8.23
C ALA A 418 -29.78 0.81 9.51
N THR A 419 -29.00 0.26 10.42
CA THR A 419 -28.63 0.89 11.71
C THR A 419 -27.33 1.70 11.61
N GLY A 420 -26.73 1.80 10.42
CA GLY A 420 -25.74 2.83 10.13
C GLY A 420 -26.26 4.19 10.63
N PRO A 421 -25.38 5.04 11.20
CA PRO A 421 -25.81 6.24 11.93
C PRO A 421 -26.87 6.97 11.11
N ALA A 422 -27.97 7.34 11.76
CA ALA A 422 -29.21 7.86 11.16
C ALA A 422 -29.06 9.12 10.25
N ASN A 423 -27.82 9.54 9.99
CA ASN A 423 -27.39 10.61 9.10
C ASN A 423 -26.59 10.13 7.87
N SER A 424 -26.36 8.82 7.69
CA SER A 424 -25.63 8.28 6.54
C SER A 424 -26.52 8.32 5.30
N ARG A 425 -26.29 9.33 4.46
CA ARG A 425 -26.79 9.42 3.09
C ARG A 425 -26.57 8.08 2.39
N GLY A 426 -27.61 7.58 1.72
CA GLY A 426 -27.61 6.28 1.06
C GLY A 426 -26.40 6.02 0.14
N VAL A 427 -26.16 4.76 -0.19
CA VAL A 427 -25.19 4.32 -1.19
C VAL A 427 -25.50 5.02 -2.52
N VAL A 428 -24.57 5.88 -2.95
CA VAL A 428 -24.54 6.41 -4.32
C VAL A 428 -23.59 5.55 -5.13
N GLY A 429 -23.86 5.36 -6.41
CA GLY A 429 -22.91 4.67 -7.28
C GLY A 429 -23.11 5.01 -8.74
N HIS A 430 -22.09 4.68 -9.52
CA HIS A 430 -22.08 4.83 -10.96
C HIS A 430 -21.52 3.56 -11.60
N GLY A 431 -22.06 3.16 -12.74
CA GLY A 431 -21.54 1.98 -13.41
C GLY A 431 -22.00 1.81 -14.85
N ILE A 432 -21.42 0.81 -15.50
CA ILE A 432 -21.85 0.31 -16.80
C ILE A 432 -22.18 -1.16 -16.64
N VAL A 433 -23.33 -1.54 -17.16
CA VAL A 433 -23.82 -2.91 -17.08
C VAL A 433 -24.21 -3.37 -18.47
N ASP A 434 -23.65 -4.51 -18.84
CA ASP A 434 -23.96 -5.26 -20.04
C ASP A 434 -24.69 -6.55 -19.66
N ALA A 435 -25.28 -7.25 -20.64
CA ALA A 435 -25.82 -8.59 -20.44
C ALA A 435 -24.77 -9.51 -19.79
N ASP A 436 -23.53 -9.37 -20.28
CA ASP A 436 -22.42 -10.23 -19.97
C ASP A 436 -21.25 -9.53 -19.24
N ALA A 437 -21.44 -8.36 -18.65
CA ALA A 437 -20.39 -7.69 -17.88
C ALA A 437 -20.97 -6.63 -16.95
N MET A 438 -20.26 -6.33 -15.87
CA MET A 438 -20.53 -5.15 -15.06
C MET A 438 -19.23 -4.50 -14.60
N HIS A 439 -19.25 -3.17 -14.58
CA HIS A 439 -18.29 -2.35 -13.86
C HIS A 439 -19.10 -1.35 -13.03
N VAL A 440 -19.06 -1.52 -11.71
CA VAL A 440 -19.81 -0.69 -10.76
C VAL A 440 -18.85 -0.06 -9.77
N CYS A 441 -18.96 1.24 -9.59
CA CYS A 441 -18.30 2.00 -8.54
C CYS A 441 -19.35 2.46 -7.53
N LEU A 442 -19.16 2.09 -6.26
CA LEU A 442 -20.04 2.45 -5.16
C LEU A 442 -19.32 3.42 -4.21
N TYR A 443 -20.07 4.41 -3.74
CA TYR A 443 -19.69 5.44 -2.79
C TYR A 443 -20.63 5.44 -1.58
N PRO A 444 -20.59 4.41 -0.74
CA PRO A 444 -21.19 4.49 0.58
C PRO A 444 -20.37 5.51 1.39
N GLY A 445 -20.94 6.70 1.67
CA GLY A 445 -20.18 7.81 2.27
C GLY A 445 -18.93 8.20 1.47
N ARG A 446 -17.73 7.97 2.05
CA ARG A 446 -16.40 8.21 1.43
C ARG A 446 -15.64 6.94 1.05
N HIS A 447 -16.27 5.78 1.10
CA HIS A 447 -15.64 4.56 0.61
C HIS A 447 -15.58 4.59 -0.92
N ILE A 448 -14.47 4.16 -1.50
CA ILE A 448 -14.41 3.92 -2.94
C ILE A 448 -14.34 2.42 -3.12
N LEU A 449 -15.40 1.85 -3.67
CA LEU A 449 -15.47 0.44 -3.98
C LEU A 449 -15.70 0.26 -5.46
N PHE A 450 -14.74 -0.37 -6.12
CA PHE A 450 -14.87 -0.83 -7.49
C PHE A 450 -15.13 -2.32 -7.51
N VAL A 451 -16.16 -2.71 -8.27
CA VAL A 451 -16.50 -4.09 -8.57
C VAL A 451 -16.55 -4.26 -10.08
N GLU A 452 -15.73 -5.16 -10.58
CA GLU A 452 -15.79 -5.64 -11.96
C GLU A 452 -16.17 -7.12 -11.96
N GLY A 453 -17.17 -7.46 -12.75
CA GLY A 453 -17.53 -8.84 -13.03
C GLY A 453 -17.74 -9.01 -14.52
N ASP A 454 -16.94 -9.86 -15.16
CA ASP A 454 -17.23 -10.32 -16.52
C ASP A 454 -18.15 -11.53 -16.43
N ALA A 455 -19.02 -11.70 -17.42
CA ALA A 455 -19.98 -12.78 -17.38
C ALA A 455 -19.37 -14.14 -17.59
N LEU A 456 -20.17 -15.01 -17.02
CA LEU A 456 -20.08 -16.42 -16.76
C LEU A 456 -20.15 -17.25 -18.05
N THR A 457 -20.33 -16.61 -19.20
CA THR A 457 -20.45 -17.22 -20.54
C THR A 457 -19.15 -17.10 -21.36
N SER A 458 -18.21 -16.24 -20.95
CA SER A 458 -16.94 -16.04 -21.67
C SER A 458 -15.84 -17.01 -21.24
N SER A 459 -14.85 -17.27 -22.11
CA SER A 459 -13.63 -18.03 -21.77
C SER A 459 -12.69 -17.29 -20.79
N LYS A 460 -13.03 -16.06 -20.37
CA LYS A 460 -12.23 -15.19 -19.49
C LYS A 460 -12.97 -14.68 -18.23
N ARG A 461 -13.90 -15.48 -17.73
CA ARG A 461 -14.12 -15.84 -16.30
C ARG A 461 -13.46 -14.99 -15.22
N GLN A 462 -13.95 -13.80 -14.83
CA GLN A 462 -13.33 -13.11 -13.69
C GLN A 462 -14.20 -12.14 -12.89
N VAL A 463 -13.86 -12.01 -11.61
CA VAL A 463 -14.32 -10.94 -10.73
C VAL A 463 -13.11 -10.26 -10.12
N VAL A 464 -13.11 -8.93 -10.15
CA VAL A 464 -12.09 -8.08 -9.54
C VAL A 464 -12.79 -7.13 -8.59
N VAL A 465 -12.31 -7.06 -7.35
CA VAL A 465 -12.78 -6.14 -6.33
C VAL A 465 -11.62 -5.28 -5.88
N ARG A 466 -11.82 -3.97 -5.85
CA ARG A 466 -10.91 -3.03 -5.22
C ARG A 466 -11.69 -2.15 -4.26
N TRP A 467 -11.32 -2.19 -3.00
CA TRP A 467 -12.05 -1.51 -1.94
C TRP A 467 -11.11 -0.65 -1.10
N LYS A 468 -11.40 0.64 -1.01
CA LYS A 468 -10.87 1.52 0.03
C LYS A 468 -11.88 1.67 1.16
N ALA A 469 -11.48 1.29 2.37
CA ALA A 469 -12.23 1.54 3.60
C ALA A 469 -11.58 2.67 4.40
N PRO A 470 -12.30 3.39 5.27
CA PRO A 470 -11.71 4.33 6.20
C PRO A 470 -11.07 3.54 7.35
N ARG A 471 -10.50 4.27 8.31
CA ARG A 471 -9.90 3.65 9.49
C ARG A 471 -10.94 2.97 10.38
N ALA A 472 -12.10 3.59 10.53
CA ALA A 472 -13.19 3.05 11.34
C ALA A 472 -13.72 1.68 10.86
N LEU A 473 -13.50 1.30 9.59
CA LEU A 473 -13.93 0.00 9.05
C LEU A 473 -12.77 -0.96 8.74
N GLN A 474 -11.62 -0.79 9.38
CA GLN A 474 -10.46 -1.67 9.14
C GLN A 474 -10.73 -3.12 9.56
N GLU A 475 -11.49 -3.32 10.63
CA GLU A 475 -11.84 -4.67 11.10
C GLU A 475 -12.80 -5.36 10.15
N GLU A 476 -13.80 -4.64 9.63
CA GLU A 476 -14.73 -5.13 8.62
C GLU A 476 -14.00 -5.45 7.31
N LEU A 477 -13.06 -4.59 6.90
CA LEU A 477 -12.22 -4.84 5.73
C LEU A 477 -11.36 -6.10 5.92
N ALA A 478 -10.82 -6.32 7.11
CA ALA A 478 -10.05 -7.52 7.44
C ALA A 478 -10.95 -8.78 7.44
N ALA A 479 -12.15 -8.70 8.03
CA ALA A 479 -13.12 -9.80 7.99
C ALA A 479 -13.55 -10.13 6.56
N ALA A 480 -13.81 -9.11 5.73
CA ALA A 480 -14.12 -9.29 4.32
C ALA A 480 -12.96 -9.95 3.57
N ALA A 481 -11.71 -9.59 3.87
CA ALA A 481 -10.53 -10.22 3.27
C ALA A 481 -10.46 -11.72 3.56
N VAL A 482 -10.73 -12.11 4.82
CA VAL A 482 -10.75 -13.53 5.23
C VAL A 482 -11.85 -14.28 4.49
N ILE A 483 -13.08 -13.76 4.51
CA ILE A 483 -14.23 -14.41 3.85
C ILE A 483 -13.98 -14.53 2.35
N LEU A 484 -13.49 -13.48 1.67
CA LEU A 484 -13.17 -13.55 0.25
C LEU A 484 -12.08 -14.61 -0.02
N GLY A 485 -11.06 -14.70 0.83
CA GLY A 485 -10.02 -15.74 0.75
C GLY A 485 -10.57 -17.15 0.85
N GLU A 486 -11.45 -17.41 1.83
CA GLU A 486 -12.15 -18.69 1.99
C GLU A 486 -13.03 -19.06 0.78
N ARG A 487 -13.48 -18.07 0.01
CA ARG A 487 -14.29 -18.24 -1.20
C ARG A 487 -13.47 -18.29 -2.49
N GLY A 488 -12.15 -18.47 -2.38
CA GLY A 488 -11.26 -18.70 -3.52
C GLY A 488 -10.76 -17.43 -4.20
N PHE A 489 -10.96 -16.26 -3.61
CA PHE A 489 -10.30 -15.05 -4.09
C PHE A 489 -8.81 -15.06 -3.69
N THR A 490 -7.96 -14.64 -4.62
CA THR A 490 -6.63 -14.14 -4.25
C THR A 490 -6.80 -12.74 -3.68
N VAL A 491 -6.53 -12.57 -2.38
CA VAL A 491 -6.74 -11.31 -1.66
C VAL A 491 -5.40 -10.70 -1.27
N THR A 492 -5.25 -9.40 -1.49
CA THR A 492 -4.13 -8.58 -1.03
C THR A 492 -4.68 -7.38 -0.28
N ARG A 493 -4.33 -7.24 1.01
CA ARG A 493 -4.69 -6.08 1.83
C ARG A 493 -3.45 -5.26 2.11
N GLN A 494 -3.52 -3.95 1.86
CA GLN A 494 -2.43 -3.02 2.14
C GLN A 494 -3.01 -1.74 2.74
N GLY A 495 -2.79 -1.57 4.04
CA GLY A 495 -3.34 -0.45 4.80
C GLY A 495 -4.85 -0.37 4.65
N MET A 496 -5.33 0.75 4.14
CA MET A 496 -6.75 1.06 3.94
C MET A 496 -7.36 0.45 2.66
N VAL A 497 -6.59 -0.31 1.89
CA VAL A 497 -7.01 -0.83 0.59
C VAL A 497 -6.98 -2.36 0.55
N LEU A 498 -8.02 -2.94 -0.04
CA LEU A 498 -8.17 -4.35 -0.34
C LEU A 498 -8.29 -4.54 -1.84
N ASP A 499 -7.47 -5.43 -2.38
CA ASP A 499 -7.54 -5.95 -3.73
C ASP A 499 -7.91 -7.43 -3.66
N ALA A 500 -8.95 -7.85 -4.36
CA ALA A 500 -9.36 -9.25 -4.44
C ALA A 500 -9.70 -9.64 -5.87
N TRP A 501 -9.32 -10.86 -6.28
CA TRP A 501 -9.61 -11.35 -7.61
C TRP A 501 -9.77 -12.86 -7.69
N ILE A 502 -10.60 -13.31 -8.62
CA ILE A 502 -10.74 -14.70 -9.03
C ILE A 502 -10.87 -14.74 -10.56
N GLY A 503 -10.12 -15.62 -11.24
CA GLY A 503 -10.00 -15.64 -12.70
C GLY A 503 -10.17 -16.98 -13.40
N GLN A 504 -10.44 -18.06 -12.65
CA GLN A 504 -10.73 -19.38 -13.20
C GLN A 504 -11.82 -20.04 -12.36
N GLY A 505 -12.94 -20.42 -12.99
CA GLY A 505 -14.06 -21.03 -12.27
C GLY A 505 -15.22 -21.40 -13.19
N SER A 506 -16.13 -22.23 -12.68
CA SER A 506 -17.43 -22.47 -13.32
C SER A 506 -18.31 -21.23 -13.23
N GLU A 507 -19.32 -21.15 -14.08
CA GLU A 507 -20.36 -20.11 -13.99
C GLU A 507 -20.99 -20.06 -12.59
N VAL A 508 -21.34 -21.21 -12.04
CA VAL A 508 -21.93 -21.34 -10.70
C VAL A 508 -20.99 -20.82 -9.62
N ALA A 509 -19.69 -21.15 -9.69
CA ALA A 509 -18.71 -20.68 -8.72
C ALA A 509 -18.60 -19.15 -8.71
N MET A 510 -18.64 -18.53 -9.89
CA MET A 510 -18.52 -17.09 -10.04
C MET A 510 -19.82 -16.35 -9.67
N GLN A 511 -20.99 -16.93 -9.96
CA GLN A 511 -22.28 -16.49 -9.40
C GLN A 511 -22.26 -16.47 -7.87
N ARG A 512 -21.78 -17.55 -7.24
CA ARG A 512 -21.63 -17.64 -5.79
C ARG A 512 -20.66 -16.59 -5.25
N ALA A 513 -19.53 -16.38 -5.92
CA ALA A 513 -18.55 -15.36 -5.56
C ALA A 513 -19.17 -13.95 -5.58
N LEU A 514 -19.95 -13.63 -6.61
CA LEU A 514 -20.67 -12.35 -6.72
C LEU A 514 -21.77 -12.21 -5.67
N ALA A 515 -22.51 -13.28 -5.37
CA ALA A 515 -23.50 -13.28 -4.29
C ALA A 515 -22.83 -13.04 -2.93
N VAL A 516 -21.75 -13.76 -2.62
CA VAL A 516 -20.94 -13.50 -1.41
C VAL A 516 -20.54 -12.03 -1.34
N LEU A 517 -19.99 -11.48 -2.44
CA LEU A 517 -19.62 -10.08 -2.50
C LEU A 517 -20.82 -9.18 -2.17
N GLY A 518 -21.96 -9.36 -2.85
CA GLY A 518 -23.19 -8.60 -2.57
C GLY A 518 -23.62 -8.64 -1.10
N GLY A 519 -23.51 -9.80 -0.46
CA GLY A 519 -23.77 -9.96 0.98
C GLY A 519 -22.77 -9.24 1.87
N ILE A 520 -21.47 -9.32 1.57
CA ILE A 520 -20.42 -8.54 2.27
C ILE A 520 -20.68 -7.04 2.13
N LEU A 521 -21.01 -6.58 0.92
CA LEU A 521 -21.30 -5.18 0.66
C LEU A 521 -22.48 -4.70 1.49
N ARG A 522 -23.59 -5.44 1.47
CA ARG A 522 -24.73 -5.08 2.31
C ARG A 522 -24.37 -5.14 3.80
N GLY A 523 -23.61 -6.13 4.22
CA GLY A 523 -23.22 -6.30 5.60
C GLY A 523 -22.35 -5.18 6.17
N VAL A 524 -21.21 -4.93 5.51
CA VAL A 524 -20.22 -3.95 5.94
C VAL A 524 -20.72 -2.53 5.77
N LEU A 525 -21.41 -2.23 4.66
CA LEU A 525 -21.87 -0.87 4.41
C LEU A 525 -23.03 -0.45 5.32
N LEU A 526 -23.73 -1.40 5.94
CA LEU A 526 -24.92 -1.13 6.75
C LEU A 526 -24.76 -1.38 8.24
N GLY A 527 -23.58 -1.84 8.68
CA GLY A 527 -23.36 -2.15 10.09
C GLY A 527 -24.24 -3.29 10.62
N ALA A 528 -24.62 -4.23 9.76
CA ALA A 528 -25.43 -5.37 10.18
C ALA A 528 -24.59 -6.27 11.10
N GLU A 529 -24.90 -6.34 12.40
CA GLU A 529 -24.08 -7.06 13.39
C GLU A 529 -23.83 -8.55 13.04
N ASP A 530 -24.67 -9.13 12.17
CA ASP A 530 -24.65 -10.56 11.81
C ASP A 530 -24.20 -10.89 10.38
N TRP A 531 -23.77 -9.91 9.57
CA TRP A 531 -23.38 -10.21 8.18
C TRP A 531 -22.23 -11.21 8.10
N ARG A 532 -21.30 -11.17 9.07
CA ARG A 532 -20.18 -12.11 9.16
C ARG A 532 -20.69 -13.56 9.27
N ARG A 533 -21.73 -13.80 10.10
CA ARG A 533 -22.34 -15.12 10.28
C ARG A 533 -23.13 -15.56 9.05
N VAL A 534 -23.94 -14.67 8.48
CA VAL A 534 -24.80 -14.97 7.32
C VAL A 534 -23.96 -15.27 6.09
N VAL A 535 -22.92 -14.48 5.81
CA VAL A 535 -22.07 -14.70 4.63
C VAL A 535 -21.12 -15.89 4.84
N ALA A 536 -20.63 -16.12 6.06
CA ALA A 536 -19.80 -17.29 6.36
C ALA A 536 -20.58 -18.62 6.27
N SER A 537 -21.90 -18.62 6.44
CA SER A 537 -22.73 -19.82 6.28
C SER A 537 -22.98 -20.19 4.81
N TRP A 538 -22.87 -19.24 3.87
CA TRP A 538 -23.16 -19.46 2.45
C TRP A 538 -22.12 -20.34 1.75
N GLY A 539 -22.39 -21.63 1.64
CA GLY A 539 -21.50 -22.59 0.97
C GLY A 539 -20.61 -23.36 1.93
N ARG A 540 -21.18 -23.85 3.04
CA ARG A 540 -20.67 -25.06 3.72
C ARG A 540 -21.32 -26.36 3.20
N GLU A 541 -22.07 -26.27 2.10
CA GLU A 541 -22.64 -27.41 1.36
C GLU A 541 -22.33 -27.30 -0.14
#